data_AF-A0AA36AQ44-F1
#
_entry.id   AF-A0AA36AQ44-F1
#
_cell.length_a   1.000
_cell.length_b   1.000
_cell.length_c   1.000
_cell.angle_alpha   90.00
_cell.angle_beta   90.00
_cell.angle_gamma   90.00
#
_symmetry.space_group_name_H-M   'P 1'
#
loop_
_entity.id
_entity.type
_entity.pdbx_description
1 polymer ?
#
loop_
_entity_poly.entity_id
_entity_poly.type
_entity_poly.pdbx_seq_one_letter_code
_entity_poly.pdbx_strand_id
1 'polypeptide(L)'
;MLPAKCLRLVPLQRRNLIPTLLFCAISGSVLYLNSYLTFSTLFGGDKIYRSGRWWVDKLPSSLLSFKNHSSLIHTEQPRVRHFPHCLVIGASKAGTRAVLEFINMHPHVVRPINEVHFFDKSHNYKKGYRWYLHQMPESLPHQITVEKTAMYYAVSDVPFRVHQMNSSIRLILVVREPFSRALSDYLHMRVSYNNRGLKYESFENMAVDEKTGNLDLDFYAIQRSQYHHHLWRWMEYFPLSQIHITDGDILRTEPWTEMQKIQTFLGLQEFYNSSLFFFDKSRKFYCIKKETMACLQKSKGRKHPTVDKTVAEKLRAYFRRENEKFFNLTGRRFPW
;
A
#
# COMPACT_ATOMS: atom_id res chain seq x y z
N MET A 1 44.86 26.03 40.53
CA MET A 1 45.80 26.34 39.43
C MET A 1 45.02 26.43 38.13
N LEU A 2 44.94 27.63 37.56
CA LEU A 2 44.55 27.96 36.18
C LEU A 2 45.69 27.55 35.20
N PRO A 3 45.56 27.66 33.84
CA PRO A 3 44.46 28.25 33.07
C PRO A 3 43.97 27.47 31.83
N ALA A 4 42.74 27.78 31.42
CA ALA A 4 42.24 27.58 30.06
C ALA A 4 42.80 28.66 29.11
N LYS A 5 43.21 28.26 27.90
CA LYS A 5 43.71 29.16 26.84
C LYS A 5 42.55 29.82 26.08
N CYS A 6 42.52 31.15 26.06
CA CYS A 6 41.73 31.95 25.12
C CYS A 6 42.45 32.07 23.78
N LEU A 7 41.75 31.78 22.68
CA LEU A 7 42.12 32.24 21.33
C LEU A 7 41.14 33.32 20.88
N ARG A 8 41.70 34.50 20.57
CA ARG A 8 41.03 35.66 19.97
C ARG A 8 40.61 35.35 18.54
N LEU A 9 39.39 35.74 18.17
CA LEU A 9 39.03 36.02 16.77
C LEU A 9 38.49 37.45 16.66
N VAL A 10 39.04 38.18 15.70
CA VAL A 10 38.82 39.58 15.34
C VAL A 10 37.50 39.71 14.55
N PRO A 11 36.74 40.82 14.66
CA PRO A 11 35.36 40.88 14.17
C PRO A 11 35.31 41.19 12.68
N LEU A 12 34.46 40.46 11.95
CA LEU A 12 34.01 40.84 10.62
C LEU A 12 32.53 41.23 10.67
N GLN A 13 32.31 42.45 10.21
CA GLN A 13 31.06 43.19 10.18
C GLN A 13 29.96 42.49 9.36
N ARG A 14 28.74 42.83 9.76
CA ARG A 14 27.50 42.97 8.97
C ARG A 14 26.64 41.71 8.70
N ARG A 15 25.47 41.82 9.33
CA ARG A 15 24.10 41.55 8.85
C ARG A 15 23.43 40.27 9.37
N ASN A 16 22.27 40.54 9.99
CA ASN A 16 21.12 39.68 10.27
C ASN A 16 21.22 38.75 11.49
N LEU A 17 20.72 39.30 12.61
CA LEU A 17 20.36 38.59 13.82
C LEU A 17 19.32 37.50 13.52
N ILE A 18 19.71 36.24 13.67
CA ILE A 18 18.81 35.10 13.90
C ILE A 18 19.10 34.68 15.35
N PRO A 19 18.13 34.65 16.28
CA PRO A 19 18.41 34.20 17.63
C PRO A 19 18.66 32.68 17.63
N THR A 20 19.90 32.29 17.93
CA THR A 20 20.31 30.92 18.21
C THR A 20 19.77 30.52 19.57
N LEU A 21 18.88 29.52 19.65
CA LEU A 21 18.46 28.91 20.90
C LEU A 21 19.57 28.00 21.43
N LEU A 22 20.19 28.41 22.54
CA LEU A 22 21.03 27.55 23.38
C LEU A 22 20.13 26.52 24.10
N PHE A 23 20.34 25.23 23.82
CA PHE A 23 19.80 24.16 24.66
C PHE A 23 20.73 23.94 25.86
N CYS A 24 20.25 24.27 27.06
CA CYS A 24 20.85 23.81 28.31
C CYS A 24 19.90 22.76 28.90
N ALA A 25 20.32 21.50 28.89
CA ALA A 25 19.56 20.38 29.43
C ALA A 25 19.83 20.27 30.93
N ILE A 26 18.85 20.60 31.77
CA ILE A 26 18.75 20.13 33.15
C ILE A 26 17.31 19.63 33.36
N SER A 27 17.25 18.42 33.91
CA SER A 27 16.09 17.59 34.24
C SER A 27 14.95 18.31 34.97
N GLY A 28 13.71 17.97 34.62
CA GLY A 28 12.54 18.13 35.49
C GLY A 28 11.35 18.82 34.82
N SER A 29 10.40 17.99 34.38
CA SER A 29 9.00 18.28 34.06
C SER A 29 8.46 19.69 34.36
N VAL A 30 8.16 20.51 33.34
CA VAL A 30 7.16 21.59 33.49
C VAL A 30 6.38 21.83 32.18
N LEU A 31 5.07 21.94 32.37
CA LEU A 31 3.98 22.21 31.43
C LEU A 31 4.21 23.40 30.49
N TYR A 32 3.79 23.24 29.24
CA TYR A 32 3.62 24.31 28.27
C TYR A 32 2.44 25.22 28.65
N LEU A 33 2.71 26.48 29.01
CA LEU A 33 1.72 27.56 29.01
C LEU A 33 2.21 28.66 28.08
N ASN A 34 1.62 28.73 26.89
CA ASN A 34 1.82 29.80 25.93
C ASN A 34 0.88 30.95 26.29
N SER A 35 1.41 32.08 26.75
CA SER A 35 0.70 33.36 26.75
C SER A 35 1.70 34.49 26.52
N TYR A 36 1.89 34.85 25.26
CA TYR A 36 2.54 36.11 24.89
C TYR A 36 1.50 37.21 24.94
N LEU A 37 1.58 38.08 25.95
CA LEU A 37 0.93 39.39 25.95
C LEU A 37 1.97 40.42 25.53
N THR A 38 1.92 40.83 24.26
CA THR A 38 2.62 42.03 23.77
C THR A 38 1.83 43.26 24.20
N PHE A 39 2.35 44.02 25.15
CA PHE A 39 1.86 45.36 25.47
C PHE A 39 2.53 46.38 24.53
N SER A 40 1.80 46.89 23.55
CA SER A 40 2.18 48.08 22.80
C SER A 40 1.42 49.27 23.35
N THR A 41 2.06 50.07 24.20
CA THR A 41 1.59 51.41 24.55
C THR A 41 2.65 52.42 24.15
N LEU A 42 2.38 53.10 23.04
CA LEU A 42 2.90 54.43 22.73
C LEU A 42 2.55 55.35 23.89
N PHE A 43 3.55 55.88 24.60
CA PHE A 43 3.62 57.25 25.12
C PHE A 43 4.99 57.43 25.81
N GLY A 44 5.69 58.50 25.45
CA GLY A 44 7.01 58.83 25.97
C GLY A 44 6.99 59.32 27.42
N GLY A 45 8.16 59.29 28.04
CA GLY A 45 8.42 59.94 29.33
C GLY A 45 9.30 59.11 30.25
N ASP A 46 10.51 59.63 30.49
CA ASP A 46 11.44 59.16 31.51
C ASP A 46 10.80 59.09 32.90
N LYS A 47 11.03 57.99 33.63
CA LYS A 47 11.35 58.00 35.07
C LYS A 47 11.61 56.60 35.63
N ILE A 48 12.79 56.47 36.23
CA ILE A 48 13.18 55.39 37.14
C ILE A 48 12.51 55.65 38.50
N TYR A 49 11.81 54.69 39.09
CA TYR A 49 11.46 54.70 40.52
C TYR A 49 11.56 53.32 41.16
N ARG A 50 12.26 53.27 42.30
CA ARG A 50 12.44 52.13 43.22
C ARG A 50 11.28 52.05 44.23
N SER A 51 11.01 50.81 44.65
CA SER A 51 10.39 50.35 45.91
C SER A 51 9.05 50.92 46.35
N GLY A 52 8.04 50.05 46.51
CA GLY A 52 6.81 50.38 47.23
C GLY A 52 5.74 49.32 47.09
N ARG A 53 5.53 48.54 48.15
CA ARG A 53 4.58 47.43 48.30
C ARG A 53 3.20 47.97 48.69
N TRP A 54 2.18 48.05 47.83
CA TRP A 54 0.79 48.26 48.31
C TRP A 54 -0.32 47.56 47.47
N TRP A 55 -1.06 46.69 48.17
CA TRP A 55 -2.51 46.36 48.17
C TRP A 55 -3.24 45.87 46.91
N VAL A 56 -3.78 44.66 47.06
CA VAL A 56 -4.85 44.07 46.25
C VAL A 56 -6.18 44.55 46.82
N ASP A 57 -6.93 45.35 46.07
CA ASP A 57 -8.36 45.50 46.31
C ASP A 57 -9.13 45.70 45.00
N LYS A 58 -10.10 44.79 44.82
CA LYS A 58 -11.36 44.90 44.05
C LYS A 58 -11.27 45.31 42.58
N LEU A 59 -11.22 44.31 41.70
CA LEU A 59 -11.83 44.40 40.37
C LEU A 59 -13.30 43.95 40.44
N PRO A 60 -14.24 44.60 39.71
CA PRO A 60 -15.66 44.27 39.74
C PRO A 60 -15.94 42.92 39.07
N SER A 61 -16.85 42.13 39.65
CA SER A 61 -17.24 40.79 39.20
C SER A 61 -18.01 40.73 37.87
N SER A 62 -18.03 41.80 37.07
CA SER A 62 -18.82 41.89 35.83
C SER A 62 -18.03 41.70 34.53
N LEU A 63 -16.76 41.25 34.60
CA LEU A 63 -15.91 41.01 33.42
C LEU A 63 -15.39 39.56 33.29
N LEU A 64 -16.08 38.59 33.90
CA LEU A 64 -15.83 37.16 33.70
C LEU A 64 -16.89 36.55 32.78
N SER A 65 -16.81 36.90 31.50
CA SER A 65 -17.35 36.06 30.42
C SER A 65 -16.29 35.92 29.34
N PHE A 66 -15.21 35.23 29.68
CA PHE A 66 -14.31 34.68 28.68
C PHE A 66 -14.94 33.40 28.15
N LYS A 67 -15.59 33.50 26.99
CA LYS A 67 -15.89 32.33 26.16
C LYS A 67 -14.55 31.65 25.87
N ASN A 68 -14.37 30.44 26.38
CA ASN A 68 -13.30 29.54 25.96
C ASN A 68 -13.47 29.24 24.46
N HIS A 69 -12.83 30.04 23.61
CA HIS A 69 -12.45 29.61 22.28
C HIS A 69 -11.05 29.02 22.38
N SER A 70 -10.97 27.81 22.91
CA SER A 70 -9.86 26.91 22.58
C SER A 70 -10.04 26.47 21.13
N SER A 71 -9.68 27.34 20.19
CA SER A 71 -9.36 26.88 18.85
C SER A 71 -8.10 26.04 18.98
N LEU A 72 -8.28 24.73 19.11
CA LEU A 72 -7.23 23.75 18.89
C LEU A 72 -6.66 24.06 17.50
N ILE A 73 -5.48 24.67 17.45
CA ILE A 73 -4.69 24.73 16.23
C ILE A 73 -4.27 23.28 15.97
N HIS A 74 -5.09 22.54 15.23
CA HIS A 74 -4.65 21.32 14.59
C HIS A 74 -3.58 21.74 13.59
N THR A 75 -2.31 21.64 13.99
CA THR A 75 -1.22 21.64 13.02
C THR A 75 -1.43 20.41 12.15
N GLU A 76 -1.98 20.60 10.95
CA GLU A 76 -2.12 19.52 9.97
C GLU A 76 -0.72 18.94 9.74
N GLN A 77 -0.55 17.67 10.10
CA GLN A 77 0.69 16.95 9.89
C GLN A 77 1.01 16.96 8.39
N PRO A 78 2.25 17.30 7.98
CA PRO A 78 2.58 17.38 6.57
C PRO A 78 2.42 16.01 5.91
N ARG A 79 1.78 15.99 4.74
CA ARG A 79 1.67 14.78 3.92
C ARG A 79 3.00 14.56 3.20
N VAL A 80 3.55 13.36 3.30
CA VAL A 80 4.81 13.01 2.63
C VAL A 80 4.68 11.65 1.94
N ARG A 81 5.55 11.40 0.95
CA ARG A 81 5.58 10.09 0.27
C ARG A 81 6.38 9.10 1.10
N HIS A 82 5.83 7.89 1.23
CA HIS A 82 6.51 6.76 1.86
C HIS A 82 6.66 5.62 0.87
N PHE A 83 7.70 4.81 1.03
CA PHE A 83 7.75 3.52 0.36
C PHE A 83 6.54 2.65 0.78
N PRO A 84 6.10 1.73 -0.09
CA PRO A 84 5.00 0.86 0.25
C PRO A 84 5.33 0.00 1.47
N HIS A 85 4.37 -0.05 2.39
CA HIS A 85 4.42 -0.89 3.59
C HIS A 85 3.97 -2.32 3.24
N CYS A 86 3.19 -2.47 2.17
CA CYS A 86 2.72 -3.74 1.65
C CYS A 86 2.71 -3.73 0.12
N LEU A 87 3.03 -4.90 -0.47
CA LEU A 87 2.89 -5.15 -1.90
C LEU A 87 1.85 -6.23 -2.18
N VAL A 88 0.92 -5.97 -3.08
CA VAL A 88 0.08 -7.00 -3.71
C VAL A 88 0.81 -7.51 -4.95
N ILE A 89 1.56 -8.59 -4.77
CA ILE A 89 2.59 -9.05 -5.73
C ILE A 89 2.03 -9.87 -6.90
N GLY A 90 0.80 -10.37 -6.78
CA GLY A 90 0.23 -11.29 -7.75
C GLY A 90 -0.92 -12.08 -7.15
N ALA A 91 -1.36 -13.15 -7.80
CA ALA A 91 -0.99 -13.56 -9.15
C ALA A 91 -1.78 -12.75 -10.20
N SER A 92 -1.22 -12.62 -11.41
CA SER A 92 -1.97 -12.04 -12.53
C SER A 92 -3.27 -12.81 -12.75
N LYS A 93 -4.36 -12.05 -12.95
CA LYS A 93 -5.73 -12.54 -13.18
C LYS A 93 -6.41 -13.22 -11.99
N ALA A 94 -5.80 -13.22 -10.81
CA ALA A 94 -6.38 -13.81 -9.60
C ALA A 94 -7.34 -12.88 -8.83
N GLY A 95 -7.36 -11.58 -9.12
CA GLY A 95 -8.20 -10.62 -8.40
C GLY A 95 -7.42 -9.47 -7.73
N THR A 96 -6.13 -9.33 -8.01
CA THR A 96 -5.27 -8.29 -7.41
C THR A 96 -5.80 -6.87 -7.51
N ARG A 97 -6.47 -6.50 -8.62
CA ARG A 97 -7.11 -5.17 -8.73
C ARG A 97 -8.33 -5.04 -7.82
N ALA A 98 -9.09 -6.11 -7.60
CA ALA A 98 -10.21 -6.08 -6.66
C ALA A 98 -9.69 -5.85 -5.23
N VAL A 99 -8.67 -6.60 -4.80
CA VAL A 99 -7.98 -6.36 -3.52
C VAL A 99 -7.50 -4.91 -3.40
N LEU A 100 -6.82 -4.38 -4.41
CA LEU A 100 -6.32 -3.00 -4.36
C LEU A 100 -7.44 -1.95 -4.25
N GLU A 101 -8.56 -2.13 -4.94
CA GLU A 101 -9.68 -1.18 -4.85
C GLU A 101 -10.43 -1.29 -3.53
N PHE A 102 -10.61 -2.52 -3.01
CA PHE A 102 -11.27 -2.76 -1.74
C PHE A 102 -10.41 -2.30 -0.57
N ILE A 103 -9.09 -2.54 -0.61
CA ILE A 103 -8.18 -2.13 0.46
C ILE A 103 -8.10 -0.60 0.59
N ASN A 104 -8.18 0.10 -0.55
CA ASN A 104 -8.22 1.56 -0.63
C ASN A 104 -9.54 2.18 -0.16
N MET A 105 -10.49 1.37 0.33
CA MET A 105 -11.66 1.89 1.04
C MET A 105 -11.34 2.21 2.50
N HIS A 106 -10.33 1.58 3.09
CA HIS A 106 -9.97 1.81 4.48
C HIS A 106 -9.36 3.22 4.63
N PRO A 107 -9.78 4.03 5.62
CA PRO A 107 -9.28 5.40 5.80
C PRO A 107 -7.76 5.52 6.04
N HIS A 108 -7.10 4.40 6.41
CA HIS A 108 -5.68 4.34 6.76
C HIS A 108 -4.85 3.72 5.64
N VAL A 109 -5.41 3.57 4.44
CA VAL A 109 -4.71 3.00 3.30
C VAL A 109 -4.71 4.01 2.16
N VAL A 110 -3.54 4.22 1.58
CA VAL A 110 -3.37 4.94 0.32
C VAL A 110 -2.71 4.03 -0.71
N ARG A 111 -2.90 4.34 -1.99
CA ARG A 111 -2.30 3.60 -3.10
C ARG A 111 -1.90 4.49 -4.26
N PRO A 112 -0.90 4.08 -5.07
CA PRO A 112 -0.73 4.64 -6.40
C PRO A 112 -1.92 4.28 -7.31
N ILE A 113 -2.18 5.13 -8.31
CA ILE A 113 -3.31 4.95 -9.23
C ILE A 113 -3.10 3.72 -10.14
N ASN A 114 -1.86 3.56 -10.60
CA ASN A 114 -1.44 2.59 -11.61
C ASN A 114 -0.47 1.55 -11.03
N GLU A 115 -0.32 0.43 -11.75
CA GLU A 115 0.76 -0.53 -11.48
C GLU A 115 2.10 0.13 -11.82
N VAL A 116 3.02 0.14 -10.88
CA VAL A 116 4.26 0.91 -11.02
C VAL A 116 5.29 0.15 -11.86
N HIS A 117 5.25 -1.18 -11.82
CA HIS A 117 6.19 -2.03 -12.53
C HIS A 117 7.66 -1.66 -12.25
N PHE A 118 7.99 -1.44 -10.98
CA PHE A 118 9.35 -1.02 -10.60
C PHE A 118 10.31 -2.21 -10.58
N PHE A 119 9.94 -3.29 -9.89
CA PHE A 119 10.85 -4.42 -9.66
C PHE A 119 10.94 -5.39 -10.86
N ASP A 120 9.90 -5.49 -11.69
CA ASP A 120 9.85 -6.41 -12.84
C ASP A 120 10.46 -5.82 -14.12
N LYS A 121 10.26 -4.53 -14.39
CA LYS A 121 10.77 -3.88 -15.59
C LYS A 121 12.16 -3.28 -15.35
N SER A 122 13.17 -3.87 -15.99
CA SER A 122 14.57 -3.42 -15.89
C SER A 122 14.76 -1.90 -16.12
N HIS A 123 14.06 -1.32 -17.11
CA HIS A 123 14.15 0.12 -17.39
C HIS A 123 13.56 1.01 -16.28
N ASN A 124 12.61 0.51 -15.48
CA ASN A 124 12.10 1.23 -14.32
C ASN A 124 13.00 1.03 -13.11
N TYR A 125 13.46 -0.20 -12.87
CA TYR A 125 14.36 -0.51 -11.75
C TYR A 125 15.66 0.32 -11.80
N LYS A 126 16.23 0.49 -13.01
CA LYS A 126 17.42 1.33 -13.26
C LYS A 126 17.25 2.81 -12.90
N LYS A 127 16.02 3.31 -12.76
CA LYS A 127 15.74 4.70 -12.32
C LYS A 127 15.95 4.89 -10.82
N GLY A 128 16.11 3.80 -10.07
CA GLY A 128 16.43 3.80 -8.64
C GLY A 128 15.25 4.07 -7.71
N TYR A 129 15.48 3.91 -6.41
CA TYR A 129 14.43 4.02 -5.39
C TYR A 129 13.84 5.42 -5.27
N ARG A 130 14.59 6.47 -5.59
CA ARG A 130 14.03 7.83 -5.62
C ARG A 130 12.91 7.93 -6.65
N TRP A 131 13.09 7.38 -7.85
CA TRP A 131 12.03 7.36 -8.86
C TRP A 131 10.83 6.57 -8.37
N TYR A 132 11.05 5.41 -7.73
CA TYR A 132 9.98 4.57 -7.18
C TYR A 132 9.16 5.31 -6.10
N LEU A 133 9.83 5.99 -5.17
CA LEU A 133 9.19 6.78 -4.13
C LEU A 133 8.30 7.89 -4.72
N HIS A 134 8.71 8.52 -5.83
CA HIS A 134 7.91 9.54 -6.50
C HIS A 134 6.65 8.99 -7.19
N GLN A 135 6.54 7.67 -7.36
CA GLN A 135 5.31 7.04 -7.85
C GLN A 135 4.29 6.84 -6.73
N MET A 136 4.69 6.98 -5.46
CA MET A 136 3.80 6.80 -4.31
C MET A 136 2.98 8.07 -4.05
N PRO A 137 1.72 7.91 -3.58
CA PRO A 137 0.94 9.06 -3.10
C PRO A 137 1.58 9.65 -1.85
N GLU A 138 1.27 10.92 -1.57
CA GLU A 138 1.53 11.49 -0.26
C GLU A 138 0.50 10.95 0.75
N SER A 139 0.95 10.67 1.97
CA SER A 139 0.12 10.10 3.01
C SER A 139 0.37 10.76 4.37
N LEU A 140 -0.60 10.63 5.26
CA LEU A 140 -0.45 11.03 6.66
C LEU A 140 0.35 9.96 7.44
N PRO A 141 0.98 10.32 8.58
CA PRO A 141 1.81 9.38 9.34
C PRO A 141 1.12 8.08 9.80
N HIS A 142 -0.21 8.10 9.98
CA HIS A 142 -0.99 6.94 10.41
C HIS A 142 -1.50 6.08 9.24
N GLN A 143 -1.24 6.48 7.99
CA GLN A 143 -1.67 5.75 6.81
C GLN A 143 -0.55 4.87 6.27
N ILE A 144 -0.91 3.70 5.74
CA ILE A 144 0.00 2.81 5.05
C ILE A 144 -0.15 2.96 3.53
N THR A 145 0.98 2.85 2.82
CA THR A 145 0.99 2.81 1.36
C THR A 145 0.98 1.36 0.87
N VAL A 146 0.05 1.02 -0.02
CA VAL A 146 -0.07 -0.32 -0.63
C VAL A 146 0.07 -0.20 -2.14
N GLU A 147 1.09 -0.87 -2.70
CA GLU A 147 1.31 -0.93 -4.15
C GLU A 147 0.93 -2.31 -4.70
N LYS A 148 0.53 -2.37 -5.97
CA LYS A 148 0.10 -3.60 -6.63
C LYS A 148 0.66 -3.66 -8.03
N THR A 149 1.51 -4.65 -8.29
CA THR A 149 1.95 -5.03 -9.63
C THR A 149 1.86 -6.53 -9.73
N ALA A 150 0.94 -7.04 -10.56
CA ALA A 150 0.57 -8.46 -10.50
C ALA A 150 1.65 -9.39 -11.09
N MET A 151 2.58 -8.84 -11.87
CA MET A 151 3.67 -9.56 -12.49
C MET A 151 4.83 -9.83 -11.53
N TYR A 152 4.92 -9.12 -10.39
CA TYR A 152 6.00 -9.31 -9.43
C TYR A 152 6.13 -10.77 -9.01
N TYR A 153 5.01 -11.44 -8.76
CA TYR A 153 5.02 -12.83 -8.31
C TYR A 153 5.75 -13.79 -9.26
N ALA A 154 5.62 -13.59 -10.57
CA ALA A 154 6.11 -14.52 -11.59
C ALA A 154 7.55 -14.25 -12.04
N VAL A 155 8.09 -13.05 -11.82
CA VAL A 155 9.44 -12.67 -12.30
C VAL A 155 10.51 -13.06 -11.26
N SER A 156 11.53 -13.81 -11.70
CA SER A 156 12.55 -14.43 -10.85
C SER A 156 13.32 -13.45 -9.96
N ASP A 157 13.67 -12.28 -10.49
CA ASP A 157 14.55 -11.34 -9.78
C ASP A 157 13.80 -10.48 -8.76
N VAL A 158 12.46 -10.48 -8.82
CA VAL A 158 11.65 -9.55 -8.03
C VAL A 158 11.75 -9.81 -6.52
N PRO A 159 11.67 -11.05 -6.01
CA PRO A 159 11.85 -11.33 -4.59
C PRO A 159 13.13 -10.71 -4.02
N PHE A 160 14.27 -10.94 -4.69
CA PHE A 160 15.56 -10.36 -4.31
C PHE A 160 15.51 -8.83 -4.28
N ARG A 161 15.01 -8.19 -5.35
CA ARG A 161 14.96 -6.72 -5.44
C ARG A 161 14.05 -6.07 -4.40
N VAL A 162 12.95 -6.74 -4.05
CA VAL A 162 12.03 -6.29 -2.99
C VAL A 162 12.70 -6.44 -1.63
N HIS A 163 13.37 -7.57 -1.38
CA HIS A 163 14.08 -7.83 -0.13
C HIS A 163 15.21 -6.81 0.11
N GLN A 164 15.95 -6.45 -0.94
CA GLN A 164 16.97 -5.40 -0.90
C GLN A 164 16.41 -4.01 -0.52
N MET A 165 15.15 -3.71 -0.89
CA MET A 165 14.52 -2.46 -0.48
C MET A 165 14.04 -2.52 0.98
N ASN A 166 13.35 -3.60 1.34
CA ASN A 166 12.79 -3.78 2.67
C ASN A 166 12.52 -5.28 2.92
N SER A 167 13.39 -5.92 3.71
CA SER A 167 13.27 -7.33 4.09
C SER A 167 12.05 -7.59 5.00
N SER A 168 11.55 -6.58 5.69
CA SER A 168 10.42 -6.68 6.64
C SER A 168 9.06 -6.31 6.02
N ILE A 169 9.00 -6.09 4.70
CA ILE A 169 7.76 -5.70 4.01
C ILE A 169 6.71 -6.82 4.09
N ARG A 170 5.43 -6.44 4.14
CA ARG A 170 4.31 -7.40 4.05
C ARG A 170 3.91 -7.63 2.59
N LEU A 171 3.55 -8.86 2.27
CA LEU A 171 3.22 -9.28 0.91
C LEU A 171 1.83 -9.89 0.89
N ILE A 172 1.03 -9.53 -0.11
CA ILE A 172 -0.28 -10.13 -0.37
C ILE A 172 -0.21 -10.86 -1.71
N LEU A 173 -0.50 -12.16 -1.67
CA LEU A 173 -0.62 -13.04 -2.82
C LEU A 173 -2.08 -13.45 -2.99
N VAL A 174 -2.72 -13.03 -4.07
CA VAL A 174 -4.06 -13.47 -4.44
C VAL A 174 -3.94 -14.68 -5.37
N VAL A 175 -4.59 -15.79 -5.03
CA VAL A 175 -4.62 -17.02 -5.83
C VAL A 175 -6.05 -17.39 -6.18
N ARG A 176 -6.25 -18.17 -7.24
CA ARG A 176 -7.56 -18.72 -7.62
C ARG A 176 -7.36 -20.02 -8.39
N GLU A 177 -8.44 -20.72 -8.71
CA GLU A 177 -8.39 -21.97 -9.48
C GLU A 177 -7.47 -21.84 -10.71
N PRO A 178 -6.34 -22.60 -10.78
CA PRO A 178 -5.27 -22.35 -11.75
C PRO A 178 -5.66 -22.48 -13.22
N PHE A 179 -6.57 -23.39 -13.57
CA PHE A 179 -7.09 -23.53 -14.94
C PHE A 179 -7.90 -22.28 -15.32
N SER A 180 -8.82 -21.86 -14.45
CA SER A 180 -9.59 -20.63 -14.62
C SER A 180 -8.69 -19.39 -14.70
N ARG A 181 -7.60 -19.35 -13.92
CA ARG A 181 -6.59 -18.28 -13.98
C ARG A 181 -5.86 -18.28 -15.33
N ALA A 182 -5.41 -19.44 -15.81
CA ALA A 182 -4.75 -19.61 -17.09
C ALA A 182 -5.62 -19.12 -18.26
N LEU A 183 -6.90 -19.54 -18.28
CA LEU A 183 -7.87 -19.06 -19.26
C LEU A 183 -8.07 -17.55 -19.23
N SER A 184 -8.10 -16.97 -18.03
CA SER A 184 -8.23 -15.52 -17.87
C SER A 184 -6.99 -14.76 -18.38
N ASP A 185 -5.80 -15.36 -18.25
CA ASP A 185 -4.53 -14.79 -18.72
C ASP A 185 -4.45 -14.83 -20.24
N TYR A 186 -4.75 -15.99 -20.83
CA TYR A 186 -4.92 -16.15 -22.27
C TYR A 186 -5.90 -15.14 -22.86
N LEU A 187 -7.11 -15.05 -22.29
CA LEU A 187 -8.14 -14.13 -22.79
C LEU A 187 -7.69 -12.67 -22.72
N HIS A 188 -6.90 -12.32 -21.70
CA HIS A 188 -6.37 -10.98 -21.57
C HIS A 188 -5.40 -10.64 -22.72
N MET A 189 -4.49 -11.56 -23.03
CA MET A 189 -3.54 -11.42 -24.13
C MET A 189 -4.27 -11.40 -25.48
N ARG A 190 -5.21 -12.32 -25.70
CA ARG A 190 -6.03 -12.37 -26.91
C ARG A 190 -6.73 -11.04 -27.19
N VAL A 191 -7.40 -10.46 -26.19
CA VAL A 191 -8.06 -9.15 -26.33
C VAL A 191 -7.03 -8.06 -26.66
N SER A 192 -5.86 -8.09 -26.03
CA SER A 192 -4.79 -7.11 -26.33
C SER A 192 -4.21 -7.25 -27.73
N TYR A 193 -4.13 -8.46 -28.29
CA TYR A 193 -3.72 -8.71 -29.68
C TYR A 193 -4.79 -8.26 -30.67
N ASN A 194 -6.05 -8.65 -30.43
CA ASN A 194 -7.18 -8.26 -31.28
C ASN A 194 -7.34 -6.74 -31.36
N ASN A 195 -7.18 -6.03 -30.23
CA ASN A 195 -7.21 -4.56 -30.22
C ASN A 195 -6.10 -3.89 -31.04
N ARG A 196 -5.03 -4.63 -31.36
CA ARG A 196 -3.93 -4.19 -32.25
C ARG A 196 -4.11 -4.71 -33.69
N GLY A 197 -5.24 -5.33 -34.02
CA GLY A 197 -5.49 -5.94 -35.31
C GLY A 197 -4.67 -7.21 -35.58
N LEU A 198 -4.05 -7.79 -34.54
CA LEU A 198 -3.22 -8.99 -34.66
C LEU A 198 -4.06 -10.24 -34.38
N LYS A 199 -3.84 -11.30 -35.18
CA LYS A 199 -4.36 -12.63 -34.88
C LYS A 199 -3.70 -13.18 -33.62
N TYR A 200 -4.45 -13.96 -32.85
CA TYR A 200 -3.97 -14.65 -31.67
C TYR A 200 -4.45 -16.09 -31.73
N GLU A 201 -3.56 -17.02 -31.43
CA GLU A 201 -3.81 -18.45 -31.51
C GLU A 201 -4.93 -18.89 -30.54
N SER A 202 -5.58 -20.02 -30.82
CA SER A 202 -6.56 -20.66 -29.93
C SER A 202 -5.93 -21.06 -28.60
N PHE A 203 -6.74 -21.26 -27.56
CA PHE A 203 -6.22 -21.66 -26.26
C PHE A 203 -5.64 -23.08 -26.34
N GLU A 204 -6.32 -23.96 -27.07
CA GLU A 204 -5.99 -25.36 -27.28
C GLU A 204 -4.62 -25.51 -27.96
N ASN A 205 -4.40 -24.83 -29.08
CA ASN A 205 -3.13 -24.88 -29.82
C ASN A 205 -1.97 -24.26 -29.06
N MET A 206 -2.23 -23.34 -28.12
CA MET A 206 -1.20 -22.82 -27.22
C MET A 206 -0.95 -23.71 -26.00
N ALA A 207 -1.96 -24.46 -25.56
CA ALA A 207 -1.88 -25.27 -24.35
C ALA A 207 -1.43 -26.71 -24.62
N VAL A 208 -1.55 -27.18 -25.86
CA VAL A 208 -1.23 -28.53 -26.30
C VAL A 208 -0.35 -28.47 -27.53
N ASP A 209 0.81 -29.12 -27.45
CA ASP A 209 1.69 -29.31 -28.59
C ASP A 209 1.02 -30.25 -29.61
N GLU A 210 0.87 -29.77 -30.84
CA GLU A 210 0.14 -30.47 -31.90
C GLU A 210 0.79 -31.80 -32.31
N LYS A 211 2.13 -31.89 -32.22
CA LYS A 211 2.89 -33.07 -32.68
C LYS A 211 2.80 -34.22 -31.69
N THR A 212 2.87 -33.90 -30.40
CA THR A 212 2.93 -34.88 -29.31
C THR A 212 1.58 -35.08 -28.63
N GLY A 213 0.65 -34.15 -28.82
CA GLY A 213 -0.60 -34.07 -28.08
C GLY A 213 -0.41 -33.77 -26.58
N ASN A 214 0.82 -33.44 -26.13
CA ASN A 214 1.14 -33.16 -24.73
C ASN A 214 0.89 -31.70 -24.35
N LEU A 215 0.76 -31.43 -23.05
CA LEU A 215 0.64 -30.04 -22.59
C LEU A 215 1.93 -29.29 -22.91
N ASP A 216 1.80 -28.11 -23.52
CA ASP A 216 2.91 -27.18 -23.69
C ASP A 216 3.17 -26.46 -22.36
N LEU A 217 4.14 -26.96 -21.59
CA LEU A 217 4.51 -26.37 -20.30
C LEU A 217 5.25 -25.03 -20.44
N ASP A 218 5.65 -24.64 -21.66
CA ASP A 218 6.23 -23.33 -21.93
C ASP A 218 5.18 -22.24 -22.16
N PHE A 219 3.92 -22.64 -22.32
CA PHE A 219 2.82 -21.70 -22.39
C PHE A 219 2.74 -20.87 -21.10
N TYR A 220 2.97 -19.56 -21.23
CA TYR A 220 3.03 -18.62 -20.09
C TYR A 220 1.82 -18.70 -19.16
N ALA A 221 0.63 -19.05 -19.68
CA ALA A 221 -0.58 -19.15 -18.86
C ALA A 221 -0.57 -20.43 -17.99
N ILE A 222 0.11 -21.49 -18.42
CA ILE A 222 0.32 -22.70 -17.61
C ILE A 222 1.42 -22.42 -16.59
N GLN A 223 2.57 -21.90 -17.03
CA GLN A 223 3.70 -21.57 -16.15
C GLN A 223 3.28 -20.68 -14.96
N ARG A 224 2.60 -19.57 -15.25
CA ARG A 224 2.15 -18.62 -14.21
C ARG A 224 1.07 -19.17 -13.27
N SER A 225 0.45 -20.29 -13.62
CA SER A 225 -0.53 -21.00 -12.80
C SER A 225 0.12 -22.02 -11.85
N GLN A 226 1.41 -22.33 -11.99
CA GLN A 226 2.14 -23.19 -11.08
C GLN A 226 2.55 -22.40 -9.82
N TYR A 227 1.59 -22.15 -8.93
CA TYR A 227 1.82 -21.24 -7.79
C TYR A 227 2.98 -21.66 -6.89
N HIS A 228 3.16 -22.95 -6.62
CA HIS A 228 4.25 -23.44 -5.76
C HIS A 228 5.64 -23.02 -6.27
N HIS A 229 5.87 -23.09 -7.58
CA HIS A 229 7.16 -22.77 -8.20
C HIS A 229 7.55 -21.31 -7.96
N HIS A 230 6.58 -20.41 -8.08
CA HIS A 230 6.79 -19.00 -7.80
C HIS A 230 6.91 -18.72 -6.30
N LEU A 231 6.03 -19.31 -5.47
CA LEU A 231 6.05 -19.10 -4.02
C LEU A 231 7.38 -19.50 -3.40
N TRP A 232 7.96 -20.62 -3.85
CA TRP A 232 9.26 -21.09 -3.37
C TRP A 232 10.34 -20.01 -3.48
N ARG A 233 10.44 -19.33 -4.63
CA ARG A 233 11.40 -18.23 -4.85
C ARG A 233 11.14 -17.03 -3.94
N TRP A 234 9.88 -16.75 -3.59
CA TRP A 234 9.58 -15.71 -2.61
C TRP A 234 9.97 -16.14 -1.21
N MET A 235 9.80 -17.41 -0.87
CA MET A 235 10.15 -17.99 0.43
C MET A 235 11.66 -18.09 0.69
N GLU A 236 12.49 -18.03 -0.36
CA GLU A 236 13.95 -17.88 -0.21
C GLU A 236 14.35 -16.55 0.45
N TYR A 237 13.50 -15.52 0.36
CA TYR A 237 13.77 -14.18 0.88
C TYR A 237 12.83 -13.75 2.01
N PHE A 238 11.59 -14.24 2.00
CA PHE A 238 10.56 -13.83 2.95
C PHE A 238 9.98 -15.05 3.66
N PRO A 239 9.93 -15.06 5.01
CA PRO A 239 9.21 -16.11 5.72
C PRO A 239 7.73 -16.09 5.31
N LEU A 240 7.09 -17.27 5.30
CA LEU A 240 5.68 -17.39 4.91
C LEU A 240 4.75 -16.51 5.76
N SER A 241 5.12 -16.22 7.01
CA SER A 241 4.38 -15.30 7.90
C SER A 241 4.31 -13.86 7.38
N GLN A 242 5.20 -13.44 6.47
CA GLN A 242 5.15 -12.15 5.78
C GLN A 242 4.31 -12.18 4.49
N ILE A 243 3.76 -13.34 4.10
CA ILE A 243 2.99 -13.52 2.88
C ILE A 243 1.56 -13.94 3.23
N HIS A 244 0.63 -13.01 3.10
CA HIS A 244 -0.79 -13.31 3.21
C HIS A 244 -1.35 -13.84 1.90
N ILE A 245 -1.91 -15.05 1.93
CA ILE A 245 -2.50 -15.69 0.76
C ILE A 245 -4.02 -15.48 0.77
N THR A 246 -4.51 -14.69 -0.18
CA THR A 246 -5.93 -14.37 -0.37
C THR A 246 -6.55 -15.32 -1.38
N ASP A 247 -7.71 -15.88 -1.02
CA ASP A 247 -8.52 -16.71 -1.91
C ASP A 247 -9.35 -15.82 -2.84
N GLY A 248 -8.92 -15.75 -4.10
CA GLY A 248 -9.56 -14.98 -5.16
C GLY A 248 -10.91 -15.55 -5.60
N ASP A 249 -11.19 -16.84 -5.35
CA ASP A 249 -12.48 -17.44 -5.65
C ASP A 249 -13.51 -17.04 -4.59
N ILE A 250 -13.11 -17.01 -3.30
CA ILE A 250 -13.93 -16.45 -2.21
C ILE A 250 -14.05 -14.92 -2.32
N LEU A 251 -12.98 -14.20 -2.67
CA LEU A 251 -13.03 -12.74 -2.87
C LEU A 251 -14.10 -12.33 -3.89
N ARG A 252 -14.40 -13.21 -4.86
CA ARG A 252 -15.43 -12.99 -5.89
C ARG A 252 -16.85 -13.19 -5.35
N THR A 253 -17.05 -14.02 -4.33
CA THR A 253 -18.38 -14.39 -3.79
C THR A 253 -18.69 -13.74 -2.45
N GLU A 254 -17.68 -13.49 -1.62
CA GLU A 254 -17.78 -12.97 -0.25
C GLU A 254 -16.59 -12.04 0.08
N PRO A 255 -16.44 -10.90 -0.63
CA PRO A 255 -15.24 -10.06 -0.54
C PRO A 255 -14.93 -9.56 0.87
N TRP A 256 -15.94 -9.27 1.70
CA TRP A 256 -15.73 -8.77 3.07
C TRP A 256 -14.91 -9.74 3.92
N THR A 257 -15.09 -11.07 3.75
CA THR A 257 -14.38 -12.07 4.56
C THR A 257 -12.89 -12.09 4.28
N GLU A 258 -12.49 -12.02 3.01
CA GLU A 258 -11.08 -11.95 2.62
C GLU A 258 -10.47 -10.59 2.97
N MET A 259 -11.23 -9.50 2.83
CA MET A 259 -10.76 -8.17 3.23
C MET A 259 -10.56 -8.06 4.75
N GLN A 260 -11.40 -8.71 5.57
CA GLN A 260 -11.23 -8.82 7.02
C GLN A 260 -9.92 -9.53 7.41
N LYS A 261 -9.56 -10.59 6.67
CA LYS A 261 -8.27 -11.27 6.88
C LYS A 261 -7.09 -10.38 6.49
N ILE A 262 -7.20 -9.65 5.38
CA ILE A 262 -6.18 -8.70 4.92
C ILE A 262 -5.98 -7.55 5.91
N GLN A 263 -7.04 -6.92 6.43
CA GLN A 263 -6.88 -5.85 7.44
C GLN A 263 -6.17 -6.36 8.68
N THR A 264 -6.49 -7.58 9.13
CA THR A 264 -5.88 -8.20 10.32
C THR A 264 -4.39 -8.44 10.08
N PHE A 265 -4.06 -9.02 8.93
CA PHE A 265 -2.67 -9.21 8.51
C PHE A 265 -1.89 -7.88 8.41
N LEU A 266 -2.54 -6.79 8.02
CA LEU A 266 -1.93 -5.46 7.96
C LEU A 266 -1.95 -4.70 9.30
N GLY A 267 -2.56 -5.26 10.35
CA GLY A 267 -2.69 -4.58 11.65
C GLY A 267 -3.56 -3.32 11.56
N LEU A 268 -4.50 -3.30 10.62
CA LEU A 268 -5.47 -2.23 10.44
C LEU A 268 -6.69 -2.45 11.34
N GLN A 269 -7.38 -1.36 11.69
CA GLN A 269 -8.60 -1.41 12.48
C GLN A 269 -9.74 -2.08 11.73
N GLU A 270 -10.75 -2.53 12.48
CA GLU A 270 -11.95 -3.11 11.91
C GLU A 270 -12.73 -2.11 11.06
N PHE A 271 -12.97 -2.50 9.80
CA PHE A 271 -13.63 -1.65 8.82
C PHE A 271 -14.53 -2.46 7.88
N TYR A 272 -14.06 -3.62 7.41
CA TYR A 272 -14.77 -4.38 6.39
C TYR A 272 -15.94 -5.18 6.95
N ASN A 273 -17.11 -5.00 6.35
CA ASN A 273 -18.32 -5.78 6.62
C ASN A 273 -19.15 -5.92 5.33
N SER A 274 -20.16 -6.79 5.34
CA SER A 274 -20.98 -7.09 4.16
C SER A 274 -21.74 -5.88 3.62
N SER A 275 -22.08 -4.90 4.45
CA SER A 275 -22.87 -3.73 4.04
C SER A 275 -22.13 -2.84 3.04
N LEU A 276 -20.80 -2.85 3.06
CA LEU A 276 -19.94 -2.07 2.16
C LEU A 276 -19.93 -2.59 0.71
N PHE A 277 -20.48 -3.77 0.48
CA PHE A 277 -20.47 -4.44 -0.81
C PHE A 277 -21.89 -4.65 -1.33
N PHE A 278 -22.05 -4.66 -2.66
CA PHE A 278 -23.29 -5.10 -3.31
C PHE A 278 -22.95 -5.93 -4.54
N PHE A 279 -23.79 -6.92 -4.85
CA PHE A 279 -23.60 -7.74 -6.04
C PHE A 279 -24.31 -7.11 -7.24
N ASP A 280 -23.56 -6.79 -8.29
CA ASP A 280 -24.13 -6.32 -9.56
C ASP A 280 -24.43 -7.53 -10.46
N LYS A 281 -25.72 -7.78 -10.71
CA LYS A 281 -26.19 -8.92 -11.52
C LYS A 281 -25.73 -8.85 -12.98
N SER A 282 -25.61 -7.65 -13.55
CA SER A 282 -25.19 -7.43 -14.93
C SER A 282 -23.70 -7.73 -15.09
N ARG A 283 -22.90 -7.26 -14.13
CA ARG A 283 -21.45 -7.43 -14.11
C ARG A 283 -21.00 -8.79 -13.56
N LYS A 284 -21.86 -9.46 -12.79
CA LYS A 284 -21.61 -10.76 -12.13
C LYS A 284 -20.44 -10.74 -11.16
N PHE A 285 -20.20 -9.62 -10.50
CA PHE A 285 -19.22 -9.48 -9.43
C PHE A 285 -19.65 -8.41 -8.42
N TYR A 286 -19.03 -8.45 -7.23
CA TYR A 286 -19.28 -7.45 -6.19
C TYR A 286 -18.65 -6.10 -6.52
N CYS A 287 -19.43 -5.05 -6.25
CA CYS A 287 -19.04 -3.66 -6.32
C CYS A 287 -19.06 -3.04 -4.92
N ILE A 288 -18.55 -1.81 -4.83
CA ILE A 288 -18.36 -1.07 -3.58
C ILE A 288 -19.50 -0.05 -3.42
N LYS A 289 -20.08 0.00 -2.22
CA LYS A 289 -20.93 1.11 -1.80
C LYS A 289 -20.04 2.23 -1.23
N LYS A 290 -19.89 3.33 -1.98
CA LYS A 290 -19.38 4.62 -1.48
C LYS A 290 -20.49 5.68 -1.61
N GLU A 291 -20.17 6.95 -1.37
CA GLU A 291 -21.04 8.09 -1.72
C GLU A 291 -21.59 7.98 -3.15
N THR A 292 -20.79 7.39 -4.05
CA THR A 292 -21.25 6.87 -5.34
C THR A 292 -20.95 5.38 -5.46
N MET A 293 -21.89 4.62 -6.03
CA MET A 293 -21.70 3.18 -6.28
C MET A 293 -20.57 2.97 -7.29
N ALA A 294 -19.54 2.23 -6.91
CA ALA A 294 -18.33 2.05 -7.72
C ALA A 294 -18.06 0.58 -8.03
N CYS A 295 -18.02 0.25 -9.32
CA CYS A 295 -17.68 -1.09 -9.80
C CYS A 295 -16.30 -1.11 -10.46
N LEU A 296 -15.66 -2.27 -10.46
CA LEU A 296 -14.45 -2.50 -11.25
C LEU A 296 -14.70 -2.23 -12.75
N GLN A 297 -13.64 -1.82 -13.46
CA GLN A 297 -13.68 -1.52 -14.90
C GLN A 297 -14.23 -2.70 -15.73
N LYS A 298 -14.81 -2.40 -16.91
CA LYS A 298 -15.34 -3.40 -17.87
C LYS A 298 -14.30 -4.46 -18.30
N SER A 299 -13.02 -4.17 -18.12
CA SER A 299 -11.92 -5.12 -18.36
C SER A 299 -11.83 -6.26 -17.32
N LYS A 300 -12.63 -6.23 -16.25
CA LYS A 300 -12.69 -7.25 -15.19
C LYS A 300 -13.96 -8.10 -15.34
N GLY A 301 -13.86 -9.40 -15.05
CA GLY A 301 -15.01 -10.32 -15.14
C GLY A 301 -15.44 -10.73 -16.55
N ARG A 302 -14.51 -10.76 -17.53
CA ARG A 302 -14.85 -11.19 -18.90
C ARG A 302 -15.34 -12.64 -18.93
N LYS A 303 -16.32 -12.93 -19.78
CA LYS A 303 -16.75 -14.31 -20.07
C LYS A 303 -15.58 -15.09 -20.70
N HIS A 304 -15.24 -16.22 -20.12
CA HIS A 304 -14.19 -17.09 -20.64
C HIS A 304 -14.65 -17.78 -21.94
N PRO A 305 -13.74 -18.06 -22.89
CA PRO A 305 -14.07 -18.90 -24.03
C PRO A 305 -14.40 -20.33 -23.57
N THR A 306 -15.21 -21.03 -24.36
CA THR A 306 -15.34 -22.49 -24.22
C THR A 306 -14.03 -23.11 -24.66
N VAL A 307 -13.55 -24.09 -23.89
CA VAL A 307 -12.35 -24.88 -24.19
C VAL A 307 -12.79 -26.31 -24.46
N ASP A 308 -12.10 -27.00 -25.36
CA ASP A 308 -12.28 -28.44 -25.55
C ASP A 308 -12.22 -29.20 -24.21
N LYS A 309 -13.13 -30.17 -24.03
CA LYS A 309 -13.27 -30.90 -22.77
C LYS A 309 -12.02 -31.69 -22.42
N THR A 310 -11.43 -32.36 -23.42
CA THR A 310 -10.22 -33.18 -23.25
C THR A 310 -9.04 -32.33 -22.83
N VAL A 311 -8.87 -31.17 -23.47
CA VAL A 311 -7.82 -30.20 -23.11
C VAL A 311 -8.03 -29.66 -21.69
N ALA A 312 -9.26 -29.30 -21.35
CA ALA A 312 -9.61 -28.80 -20.01
C ALA A 312 -9.35 -29.85 -18.92
N GLU A 313 -9.74 -31.10 -19.14
CA GLU A 313 -9.50 -32.22 -18.21
C GLU A 313 -8.00 -32.50 -18.05
N LYS A 314 -7.24 -32.51 -19.14
CA LYS A 314 -5.78 -32.69 -19.13
C LYS A 314 -5.09 -31.61 -18.29
N LEU A 315 -5.47 -30.34 -18.48
CA LEU A 315 -4.93 -29.23 -17.70
C LEU A 315 -5.32 -29.29 -16.22
N ARG A 316 -6.58 -29.62 -15.90
CA ARG A 316 -7.00 -29.79 -14.50
C ARG A 316 -6.26 -30.94 -13.82
N ALA A 317 -6.07 -32.07 -14.50
CA ALA A 317 -5.30 -33.20 -13.97
C ALA A 317 -3.84 -32.81 -13.72
N TYR A 318 -3.24 -32.04 -14.63
CA TYR A 318 -1.91 -31.46 -14.43
C TYR A 318 -1.87 -30.55 -13.21
N PHE A 319 -2.75 -29.54 -13.14
CA PHE A 319 -2.77 -28.59 -12.03
C PHE A 319 -3.10 -29.24 -10.70
N ARG A 320 -3.90 -30.31 -10.64
CA ARG A 320 -4.16 -31.04 -9.39
C ARG A 320 -2.86 -31.48 -8.72
N ARG A 321 -1.89 -31.98 -9.49
CA ARG A 321 -0.57 -32.39 -8.98
C ARG A 321 0.27 -31.18 -8.53
N GLU A 322 0.22 -30.08 -9.27
CA GLU A 322 0.94 -28.86 -8.92
C GLU A 322 0.31 -28.13 -7.71
N ASN A 323 -1.01 -28.27 -7.52
CA ASN A 323 -1.77 -27.72 -6.41
C ASN A 323 -1.39 -28.39 -5.09
N GLU A 324 -1.21 -29.72 -5.07
CA GLU A 324 -0.75 -30.42 -3.86
C GLU A 324 0.59 -29.86 -3.35
N LYS A 325 1.52 -29.54 -4.25
CA LYS A 325 2.79 -28.89 -3.88
C LYS A 325 2.53 -27.53 -3.21
N PHE A 326 1.64 -26.72 -3.77
CA PHE A 326 1.28 -25.42 -3.21
C PHE A 326 0.58 -25.55 -1.84
N PHE A 327 -0.33 -26.52 -1.70
CA PHE A 327 -1.03 -26.77 -0.45
C PHE A 327 -0.08 -27.23 0.65
N ASN A 328 0.88 -28.10 0.32
CA ASN A 328 1.91 -28.54 1.25
C ASN A 328 2.82 -27.39 1.68
N LEU A 329 3.25 -26.52 0.75
CA LEU A 329 4.08 -25.36 1.08
C LEU A 329 3.37 -24.35 1.97
N THR A 330 2.07 -24.17 1.78
CA THR A 330 1.30 -23.12 2.47
C THR A 330 0.58 -23.62 3.72
N GLY A 331 0.48 -24.95 3.91
CA GLY A 331 -0.35 -25.56 4.95
C GLY A 331 -1.85 -25.30 4.77
N ARG A 332 -2.28 -24.81 3.59
CA ARG A 332 -3.67 -24.43 3.31
C ARG A 332 -4.15 -25.07 2.01
N ARG A 333 -5.32 -25.71 2.06
CA ARG A 333 -5.99 -26.27 0.88
C ARG A 333 -7.05 -25.32 0.34
N PHE A 334 -7.23 -25.34 -0.98
CA PHE A 334 -8.26 -24.62 -1.71
C PHE A 334 -9.11 -25.63 -2.50
N PRO A 335 -10.41 -25.37 -2.73
CA PRO A 335 -11.31 -26.29 -3.42
C PRO A 335 -11.14 -26.20 -4.95
N TRP A 336 -9.98 -26.61 -5.47
CA TRP A 336 -9.59 -26.51 -6.89
C TRP A 336 -9.48 -27.86 -7.60
#